data_AF-A0A662A4U3-F1
#
_entry.id   AF-A0A662A4U3-F1
#
_cell.length_a   1.000
_cell.length_b   1.000
_cell.length_c   1.000
_cell.angle_alpha   90.00
_cell.angle_beta   90.00
_cell.angle_gamma   90.00
#
_symmetry.space_group_name_H-M   'P 1'
#
loop_
_entity.id
_entity.type
_entity.pdbx_description
1 polymer ?
#
loop_
_entity_poly.entity_id
_entity_poly.type
_entity_poly.pdbx_seq_one_letter_code
_entity_poly.pdbx_strand_id
1 'polypeptide(L)'
;FCFRILLQFKIYELKMTDMEPEDSNWEFEDFYWALEDNPETWKPRERPLLLSILCIIFFVQSVLLSSLFLASAFYNSWLTKAINNYTEGHDYEKIPVLLFTIGGFALHGLLFIGTYYIWQLKKKGLVIIFISVFFILLFTFIIGAGSILNYLVYIMLLILIYLFHNRLQ
;
A
#
# COMPACT_ATOMS: atom_id res chain seq x y z
N PHE A 1 20.01 0.60 0.11
CA PHE A 1 18.61 0.16 0.32
C PHE A 1 18.54 -1.32 0.75
N CYS A 2 19.18 -2.23 -0.01
CA CYS A 2 19.52 -3.60 0.43
C CYS A 2 20.16 -3.66 1.85
N PHE A 3 20.93 -2.65 2.23
CA PHE A 3 21.59 -2.59 3.54
C PHE A 3 20.64 -2.36 4.74
N ARG A 4 19.49 -1.68 4.55
CA ARG A 4 18.52 -1.45 5.63
C ARG A 4 17.62 -2.68 5.86
N ILE A 5 17.39 -3.45 4.80
CA ILE A 5 16.70 -4.76 4.85
C ILE A 5 17.61 -5.81 5.53
N LEU A 6 18.91 -5.81 5.25
CA LEU A 6 19.91 -6.63 5.97
C LEU A 6 20.00 -6.29 7.47
N LEU A 7 19.78 -5.04 7.86
CA LEU A 7 19.80 -4.62 9.26
C LEU A 7 18.52 -5.05 10.02
N GLN A 8 17.36 -5.02 9.36
CA GLN A 8 16.10 -5.50 9.94
C GLN A 8 16.09 -7.04 10.08
N PHE A 9 16.72 -7.77 9.15
CA PHE A 9 16.86 -9.23 9.24
C PHE A 9 17.74 -9.66 10.42
N LYS A 10 18.85 -8.94 10.65
CA LYS A 10 19.79 -9.22 11.74
C LYS A 10 19.23 -8.88 13.14
N ILE A 11 18.36 -7.87 13.24
CA ILE A 11 17.60 -7.56 14.46
C ILE A 11 16.54 -8.63 14.75
N TYR A 12 15.97 -9.26 13.71
CA TYR A 12 15.01 -10.36 13.85
C TYR A 12 15.68 -11.67 14.31
N GLU A 13 16.90 -11.97 13.83
CA GLU A 13 17.73 -13.09 14.29
C GLU A 13 18.08 -12.99 15.78
N LEU A 14 18.47 -11.79 16.24
CA LEU A 14 18.86 -11.56 17.64
C LEU A 14 17.68 -11.59 18.61
N LYS A 15 16.45 -11.33 18.15
CA LYS A 15 15.25 -11.37 19.00
C LYS A 15 14.66 -12.77 19.13
N MET A 16 15.03 -13.70 18.25
CA MET A 16 14.65 -15.12 18.32
C MET A 16 15.53 -15.93 19.29
N THR A 17 16.67 -15.37 19.73
CA THR A 17 17.59 -16.07 20.64
C THR A 17 17.18 -15.96 22.13
N ASP A 18 16.23 -15.06 22.46
CA ASP A 18 15.84 -14.74 23.84
C ASP A 18 14.36 -15.04 24.17
N MET A 19 13.61 -15.69 23.27
CA MET A 19 12.22 -16.07 23.53
C MET A 19 12.09 -17.58 23.73
N GLU A 20 11.98 -18.01 24.99
CA GLU A 20 11.40 -19.31 25.34
C GLU A 20 9.92 -19.31 24.93
N PRO A 21 9.47 -20.24 24.05
CA PRO A 21 8.07 -20.35 23.71
C PRO A 21 7.41 -21.37 24.63
N GLU A 22 6.94 -20.92 25.79
CA GLU A 22 5.89 -21.65 26.51
C GLU A 22 4.53 -21.20 25.95
N ASP A 23 3.87 -22.14 25.27
CA ASP A 23 2.41 -22.22 25.14
C ASP A 23 1.65 -21.51 23.97
N SER A 24 2.20 -21.52 22.75
CA SER A 24 1.39 -21.25 21.54
C SER A 24 1.81 -22.05 20.29
N ASN A 25 2.20 -23.32 20.45
CA ASN A 25 3.06 -24.03 19.49
C ASN A 25 2.40 -24.83 18.35
N TRP A 26 1.07 -24.92 18.24
CA TRP A 26 0.48 -25.88 17.28
C TRP A 26 0.38 -25.39 15.82
N GLU A 27 0.31 -24.08 15.54
CA GLU A 27 0.36 -23.59 14.12
C GLU A 27 1.79 -23.35 13.61
N PHE A 28 2.77 -23.28 14.52
CA PHE A 28 4.17 -23.02 14.18
C PHE A 28 4.99 -24.31 14.02
N GLU A 29 4.67 -25.37 14.78
CA GLU A 29 5.29 -26.68 14.61
C GLU A 29 4.97 -27.29 13.25
N ASP A 30 3.73 -27.21 12.77
CA ASP A 30 3.34 -27.73 11.45
C ASP A 30 4.11 -27.06 10.30
N PHE A 31 4.49 -25.78 10.45
CA PHE A 31 5.31 -25.07 9.48
C PHE A 31 6.77 -25.53 9.51
N TYR A 32 7.29 -25.87 10.70
CA TYR A 32 8.67 -26.33 10.89
C TYR A 32 8.88 -27.76 10.39
N TRP A 33 7.98 -28.68 10.72
CA TRP A 33 8.07 -30.08 10.27
C TRP A 33 7.90 -30.23 8.75
N ALA A 34 7.11 -29.35 8.11
CA ALA A 34 7.00 -29.30 6.64
C ALA A 34 8.28 -28.82 5.93
N LEU A 35 9.20 -28.15 6.64
CA LEU A 35 10.48 -27.67 6.12
C LEU A 35 11.60 -28.72 6.27
N GLU A 36 11.45 -29.65 7.21
CA GLU A 36 12.49 -30.63 7.56
C GLU A 36 12.47 -31.88 6.65
N ASP A 37 11.28 -32.30 6.17
CA ASP A 37 11.14 -33.53 5.37
C ASP A 37 11.62 -33.41 3.90
N ASN A 38 11.88 -32.20 3.37
CA ASN A 38 12.39 -32.07 2.01
C ASN A 38 13.11 -30.72 1.72
N PRO A 39 14.36 -30.54 2.19
CA PRO A 39 15.13 -29.29 2.00
C PRO A 39 15.39 -28.94 0.53
N GLU A 40 15.24 -29.88 -0.41
CA GLU A 40 15.43 -29.65 -1.84
C GLU A 40 14.23 -28.97 -2.53
N THR A 41 13.07 -28.88 -1.87
CA THR A 41 11.84 -28.34 -2.48
C THR A 41 11.60 -26.85 -2.24
N TRP A 42 12.33 -26.22 -1.32
CA TRP A 42 12.27 -24.78 -1.13
C TRP A 42 13.11 -24.05 -2.19
N LYS A 43 12.67 -24.14 -3.45
CA LYS A 43 13.13 -23.18 -4.46
C LYS A 43 12.53 -21.83 -4.11
N PRO A 44 13.32 -20.81 -3.72
CA PRO A 44 12.79 -19.48 -3.52
C PRO A 44 12.11 -19.08 -4.83
N ARG A 45 10.80 -18.79 -4.77
CA ARG A 45 10.07 -18.27 -5.94
C ARG A 45 10.77 -16.99 -6.37
N GLU A 46 11.57 -17.08 -7.43
CA GLU A 46 12.28 -15.92 -7.96
C GLU A 46 11.25 -14.89 -8.39
N ARG A 47 11.28 -13.75 -7.71
CA ARG A 47 10.38 -12.63 -8.03
C ARG A 47 10.91 -11.97 -9.29
N PRO A 48 10.09 -11.79 -10.34
CA PRO A 48 10.55 -11.11 -11.52
C PRO A 48 10.86 -9.66 -11.15
N LEU A 49 12.05 -9.20 -11.54
CA LEU A 49 12.55 -7.86 -11.24
C LEU A 49 11.54 -6.76 -11.60
N LEU A 50 10.83 -6.94 -12.71
CA LEU A 50 9.84 -5.96 -13.15
C LEU A 50 8.67 -5.82 -12.16
N LEU A 51 8.15 -6.92 -11.59
CA LEU A 51 7.09 -6.85 -10.59
C LEU A 51 7.56 -6.12 -9.33
N SER A 52 8.80 -6.37 -8.90
CA SER A 52 9.40 -5.64 -7.77
C SER A 52 9.51 -4.14 -8.06
N ILE A 53 9.92 -3.75 -9.27
CA ILE A 53 10.00 -2.34 -9.67
C ILE A 53 8.60 -1.70 -9.67
N LEU A 54 7.59 -2.36 -10.25
CA LEU A 54 6.20 -1.86 -10.23
C LEU A 54 5.70 -1.68 -8.79
N CYS A 55 5.90 -2.67 -7.93
CA CYS A 55 5.49 -2.55 -6.53
C CYS A 55 6.19 -1.40 -5.81
N ILE A 56 7.48 -1.16 -6.08
CA ILE A 56 8.21 0.00 -5.51
C ILE A 56 7.59 1.31 -6.00
N ILE A 57 7.27 1.42 -7.28
CA ILE A 57 6.63 2.62 -7.84
C ILE A 57 5.27 2.87 -7.15
N PHE A 58 4.43 1.85 -7.03
CA PHE A 58 3.15 1.95 -6.32
C PHE A 58 3.32 2.29 -4.84
N PHE A 59 4.32 1.71 -4.18
CA PHE A 59 4.62 1.98 -2.78
C PHE A 59 5.03 3.44 -2.58
N VAL A 60 5.98 3.93 -3.38
CA VAL A 60 6.43 5.33 -3.32
C VAL A 60 5.27 6.28 -3.62
N GLN A 61 4.50 6.01 -4.67
CA GLN A 61 3.36 6.83 -5.05
C GLN A 61 2.28 6.87 -3.96
N SER A 62 1.89 5.71 -3.41
CA SER A 62 0.87 5.64 -2.36
C SER A 62 1.33 6.32 -1.07
N VAL A 63 2.58 6.14 -0.65
CA VAL A 63 3.14 6.84 0.53
C VAL A 63 3.15 8.34 0.29
N LEU A 64 3.67 8.81 -0.85
CA LEU A 64 3.72 10.24 -1.17
C LEU A 64 2.32 10.87 -1.18
N LEU A 65 1.35 10.23 -1.84
CA LEU A 65 -0.03 10.73 -1.90
C LEU A 65 -0.70 10.69 -0.53
N SER A 66 -0.59 9.60 0.22
CA SER A 66 -1.13 9.52 1.58
C SER A 66 -0.52 10.58 2.50
N SER A 67 0.80 10.81 2.42
CA SER A 67 1.46 11.89 3.16
C SER A 67 0.98 13.27 2.71
N LEU A 68 0.74 13.48 1.42
CA LEU A 68 0.21 14.75 0.89
C LEU A 68 -1.23 15.00 1.36
N PHE A 69 -2.09 13.97 1.33
CA PHE A 69 -3.44 14.07 1.90
C PHE A 69 -3.40 14.35 3.40
N LEU A 70 -2.55 13.63 4.14
CA LEU A 70 -2.39 13.86 5.57
C LEU A 70 -1.89 15.28 5.86
N ALA A 71 -0.87 15.74 5.12
CA ALA A 71 -0.37 17.11 5.20
C ALA A 71 -1.45 18.12 4.84
N SER A 72 -2.26 17.86 3.82
CA SER A 72 -3.42 18.68 3.44
C SER A 72 -4.47 18.73 4.57
N ALA A 73 -4.69 17.65 5.31
CA ALA A 73 -5.59 17.65 6.47
C ALA A 73 -5.10 18.63 7.55
N PHE A 74 -3.81 18.55 7.87
CA PHE A 74 -3.18 19.42 8.88
C PHE A 74 -3.12 20.86 8.41
N TYR A 75 -2.76 21.09 7.15
CA TYR A 75 -2.67 22.41 6.56
C TYR A 75 -4.06 23.03 6.46
N ASN A 76 -5.09 22.30 6.03
CA ASN A 76 -6.46 22.80 5.98
C ASN A 76 -7.03 23.15 7.36
N SER A 77 -6.65 22.49 8.46
CA SER A 77 -7.09 22.93 9.79
C SER A 77 -6.54 24.32 10.15
N TRP A 78 -5.29 24.60 9.76
CA TRP A 78 -4.66 25.92 9.93
C TRP A 78 -5.14 26.93 8.89
N LEU A 79 -5.29 26.50 7.63
CA LEU A 79 -5.75 27.30 6.49
C LEU A 79 -7.21 27.69 6.65
N THR A 80 -8.07 26.80 7.15
CA THR A 80 -9.48 27.09 7.45
C THR A 80 -9.58 28.04 8.64
N LYS A 81 -8.73 27.91 9.67
CA LYS A 81 -8.65 28.90 10.75
C LYS A 81 -8.14 30.25 10.26
N ALA A 82 -7.14 30.27 9.39
CA ALA A 82 -6.64 31.51 8.78
C ALA A 82 -7.70 32.15 7.87
N ILE A 83 -8.30 31.40 6.96
CA ILE A 83 -9.35 31.87 6.04
C ILE A 83 -10.58 32.33 6.82
N ASN A 84 -11.11 31.57 7.79
CA ASN A 84 -12.24 32.02 8.62
C ASN A 84 -11.92 33.29 9.42
N ASN A 85 -10.66 33.56 9.75
CA ASN A 85 -10.25 34.80 10.40
C ASN A 85 -10.13 35.99 9.43
N TYR A 86 -10.04 35.77 8.11
CA TYR A 86 -9.85 36.80 7.09
C TYR A 86 -11.04 36.98 6.13
N THR A 87 -11.93 35.99 6.01
CA THR A 87 -13.17 36.08 5.23
C THR A 87 -14.37 36.03 6.17
N GLU A 88 -14.73 37.20 6.70
CA GLU A 88 -16.01 37.40 7.38
C GLU A 88 -17.15 37.20 6.36
N GLY A 89 -17.91 36.11 6.47
CA GLY A 89 -19.21 35.97 5.80
C GLY A 89 -19.36 34.91 4.70
N HIS A 90 -18.31 34.15 4.37
CA HIS A 90 -18.43 32.97 3.51
C HIS A 90 -17.90 31.72 4.22
N ASP A 91 -18.82 30.99 4.87
CA ASP A 91 -18.54 29.68 5.43
C ASP A 91 -18.30 28.69 4.29
N TYR A 92 -17.04 28.49 3.92
CA TYR A 92 -16.67 27.31 3.15
C TYR A 92 -17.01 26.06 3.96
N GLU A 93 -17.83 25.17 3.39
CA GLU A 93 -18.23 23.94 4.05
C GLU A 93 -17.00 23.07 4.33
N LYS A 94 -16.65 22.94 5.60
CA LYS A 94 -15.47 22.20 6.10
C LYS A 94 -15.58 20.70 5.83
N ILE A 95 -16.81 20.20 5.65
CA ILE A 95 -17.16 18.79 5.55
C ILE A 95 -16.64 18.18 4.22
N PRO A 96 -16.91 18.76 3.02
CA PRO A 96 -16.35 18.28 1.77
C PRO A 96 -14.82 18.13 1.76
N VAL A 97 -14.09 19.12 2.29
CA VAL A 97 -12.63 19.09 2.33
C VAL A 97 -12.11 18.00 3.26
N LEU A 98 -12.75 17.84 4.43
CA LEU A 98 -12.43 16.78 5.38
C LEU A 98 -12.69 15.39 4.77
N LEU A 99 -13.87 15.18 4.17
CA LEU A 99 -14.25 13.93 3.52
C LEU A 99 -13.33 13.60 2.34
N PHE A 100 -12.97 14.60 1.53
CA PHE A 100 -12.01 14.45 0.44
C PHE A 100 -10.66 13.97 0.95
N THR A 101 -10.20 14.56 2.05
CA THR A 101 -8.87 14.27 2.61
C THR A 101 -8.81 12.88 3.25
N ILE A 102 -9.82 12.55 4.08
CA ILE A 102 -9.92 11.23 4.72
C ILE A 102 -10.14 10.14 3.67
N GLY A 103 -11.00 10.40 2.67
CA GLY A 103 -11.27 9.49 1.57
C GLY A 103 -10.01 9.21 0.73
N GLY A 104 -9.28 10.25 0.34
CA GLY A 104 -8.01 10.11 -0.39
C GLY A 104 -6.98 9.31 0.41
N PHE A 105 -6.81 9.64 1.69
CA PHE A 105 -5.90 8.90 2.58
C PHE A 105 -6.28 7.41 2.69
N ALA A 106 -7.56 7.11 2.91
CA ALA A 106 -8.04 5.72 3.04
C ALA A 106 -7.85 4.93 1.73
N LEU A 107 -8.16 5.54 0.58
CA LEU A 107 -8.00 4.90 -0.74
C LEU A 107 -6.54 4.61 -1.07
N HIS A 108 -5.63 5.56 -0.83
CA HIS A 108 -4.20 5.34 -1.04
C HIS A 108 -3.59 4.39 0.01
N GLY A 109 -4.12 4.37 1.23
CA GLY A 109 -3.78 3.36 2.24
C GLY A 109 -4.19 1.94 1.83
N LEU A 110 -5.37 1.77 1.26
CA LEU A 110 -5.80 0.47 0.71
C LEU A 110 -4.94 0.05 -0.48
N LEU A 111 -4.58 0.99 -1.36
CA LEU A 111 -3.66 0.72 -2.48
C LEU A 111 -2.29 0.26 -1.97
N PHE A 112 -1.78 0.89 -0.90
CA PHE A 112 -0.53 0.49 -0.24
C PHE A 112 -0.62 -0.94 0.31
N ILE A 113 -1.70 -1.27 1.03
CA ILE A 113 -1.93 -2.60 1.58
C ILE A 113 -2.00 -3.64 0.45
N GLY A 114 -2.74 -3.36 -0.63
CA GLY A 114 -2.82 -4.22 -1.80
C GLY A 114 -1.45 -4.46 -2.44
N THR A 115 -0.66 -3.40 -2.60
CA THR A 115 0.72 -3.48 -3.13
C THR A 115 1.62 -4.32 -2.24
N TYR A 116 1.50 -4.18 -0.92
CA TYR A 116 2.22 -5.02 0.04
C TYR A 116 1.83 -6.51 -0.07
N TYR A 117 0.55 -6.82 -0.25
CA TYR A 117 0.11 -8.20 -0.47
C TYR A 117 0.64 -8.78 -1.79
N ILE A 118 0.69 -7.99 -2.87
CA ILE A 118 1.31 -8.41 -4.14
C ILE A 118 2.82 -8.60 -3.97
N TRP A 119 3.49 -7.76 -3.19
CA TRP A 119 4.90 -7.95 -2.84
C TRP A 119 5.12 -9.30 -2.16
N GLN A 120 4.19 -9.74 -1.31
CA GLN A 120 4.20 -11.07 -0.68
C GLN A 120 3.66 -12.20 -1.60
N LEU A 121 3.44 -11.93 -2.89
CA LEU A 121 2.90 -12.85 -3.89
C LEU A 121 1.51 -13.44 -3.53
N LYS A 122 0.73 -12.76 -2.68
CA LYS A 122 -0.60 -13.23 -2.26
C LYS A 122 -1.67 -12.80 -3.27
N LYS A 123 -2.50 -13.74 -3.75
CA LYS A 123 -3.58 -13.47 -4.73
C LYS A 123 -4.57 -12.40 -4.27
N LYS A 124 -4.83 -12.33 -2.96
CA LYS A 124 -5.72 -11.33 -2.35
C LYS A 124 -5.27 -9.89 -2.63
N GLY A 125 -3.96 -9.66 -2.82
CA GLY A 125 -3.42 -8.33 -3.11
C GLY A 125 -3.93 -7.75 -4.42
N LEU A 126 -4.10 -8.57 -5.46
CA LEU A 126 -4.57 -8.12 -6.77
C LEU A 126 -6.01 -7.60 -6.69
N VAL A 127 -6.88 -8.29 -5.95
CA VAL A 127 -8.27 -7.86 -5.73
C VAL A 127 -8.31 -6.53 -4.98
N ILE A 128 -7.49 -6.37 -3.93
CA ILE A 128 -7.42 -5.12 -3.16
C ILE A 128 -6.95 -3.96 -4.05
N ILE A 129 -5.92 -4.15 -4.88
CA ILE A 129 -5.46 -3.11 -5.81
C ILE A 129 -6.57 -2.75 -6.80
N PHE A 130 -7.24 -3.75 -7.39
CA PHE A 130 -8.29 -3.49 -8.37
C PHE A 130 -9.44 -2.66 -7.80
N ILE A 131 -9.91 -3.03 -6.61
CA ILE A 131 -10.95 -2.29 -5.88
C ILE A 131 -10.47 -0.86 -5.56
N SER A 132 -9.25 -0.73 -5.03
CA SER A 132 -8.69 0.58 -4.66
C SER A 132 -8.55 1.51 -5.86
N VAL A 133 -7.99 1.02 -6.97
CA VAL A 133 -7.83 1.81 -8.20
C VAL A 133 -9.19 2.16 -8.80
N PHE A 134 -10.16 1.24 -8.80
CA PHE A 134 -11.53 1.54 -9.25
C PHE A 134 -12.13 2.72 -8.48
N PHE A 135 -12.06 2.70 -7.15
CA PHE A 135 -12.57 3.80 -6.33
C PHE A 135 -11.79 5.10 -6.52
N ILE A 136 -10.46 5.04 -6.70
CA ILE A 136 -9.65 6.24 -7.02
C ILE A 136 -10.10 6.85 -8.35
N LEU A 137 -10.31 6.04 -9.38
CA LEU A 137 -10.76 6.52 -10.69
C LEU A 137 -12.18 7.11 -10.60
N LEU A 138 -13.09 6.43 -9.89
CA LEU A 138 -14.45 6.93 -9.67
C LEU A 138 -14.44 8.26 -8.91
N PHE A 139 -13.66 8.34 -7.85
CA PHE A 139 -13.51 9.56 -7.04
C PHE A 139 -12.93 10.72 -7.87
N THR A 140 -11.89 10.45 -8.64
CA THR A 140 -11.27 11.45 -9.53
C THR A 140 -12.25 11.92 -10.61
N PHE A 141 -13.07 11.01 -11.14
CA PHE A 141 -14.11 11.31 -12.12
C PHE A 141 -15.20 12.22 -11.56
N ILE A 142 -15.72 11.92 -10.36
CA ILE A 142 -16.75 12.73 -9.69
C ILE A 142 -16.28 14.17 -9.45
N ILE A 143 -15.01 14.35 -9.09
CA ILE A 143 -14.44 15.66 -8.78
C ILE A 143 -14.08 16.44 -10.06
N GLY A 144 -13.96 15.76 -11.20
CA GLY A 144 -13.57 16.41 -12.46
C GLY A 144 -12.13 16.93 -12.48
N ALA A 145 -11.29 16.54 -11.52
CA ALA A 145 -9.91 17.01 -11.40
C ALA A 145 -8.88 16.16 -12.18
N GLY A 146 -9.32 15.06 -12.80
CA GLY A 146 -8.43 14.12 -13.49
C GLY A 146 -8.12 14.52 -14.93
N SER A 147 -6.84 14.57 -15.30
CA SER A 147 -6.45 14.54 -16.71
C SER A 147 -6.69 13.14 -17.29
N ILE A 148 -7.03 13.05 -18.58
CA ILE A 148 -7.25 11.75 -19.24
C ILE A 148 -6.00 10.83 -19.15
N LEU A 149 -4.82 11.44 -19.11
CA LEU A 149 -3.54 10.77 -18.94
C LEU A 149 -3.44 10.04 -17.60
N ASN A 150 -3.97 10.61 -16.51
CA ASN A 150 -3.95 9.95 -15.20
C ASN A 150 -4.76 8.65 -15.22
N TYR A 151 -5.93 8.65 -15.85
CA TYR A 151 -6.75 7.44 -16.00
C TYR A 151 -6.02 6.36 -16.80
N LEU A 152 -5.39 6.75 -17.92
CA LEU A 152 -4.62 5.82 -18.76
C LEU A 152 -3.45 5.21 -18.01
N VAL A 153 -2.72 5.99 -17.20
CA VAL A 153 -1.61 5.48 -16.38
C VAL A 153 -2.11 4.44 -15.37
N TYR A 154 -3.20 4.70 -14.66
CA TYR A 154 -3.76 3.72 -13.71
C TYR A 154 -4.24 2.43 -14.39
N ILE A 155 -4.93 2.55 -15.54
CA ILE A 155 -5.41 1.39 -16.30
C ILE A 155 -4.23 0.58 -16.84
N MET A 156 -3.22 1.24 -17.39
CA MET A 156 -2.01 0.57 -17.90
C MET A 156 -1.27 -0.18 -16.79
N LEU A 157 -1.10 0.46 -15.62
CA LEU A 157 -0.46 -0.17 -14.46
C LEU A 157 -1.25 -1.38 -13.95
N LEU A 158 -2.58 -1.31 -13.93
CA LEU A 158 -3.45 -2.44 -13.59
C LEU A 158 -3.25 -3.62 -14.54
N ILE A 159 -3.23 -3.35 -15.85
CA ILE A 159 -3.04 -4.39 -16.87
C ILE A 159 -1.66 -5.04 -16.71
N LEU A 160 -0.60 -4.24 -16.50
CA LEU A 160 0.74 -4.76 -16.28
C LEU A 160 0.79 -5.66 -15.03
N ILE A 161 0.27 -5.19 -13.89
CA ILE A 161 0.22 -6.00 -12.66
C ILE A 161 -0.53 -7.30 -12.89
N TYR A 162 -1.67 -7.25 -13.57
CA TYR A 162 -2.50 -8.43 -13.86
C TYR A 162 -1.74 -9.45 -14.72
N LEU A 163 -1.13 -9.01 -15.82
CA LEU A 163 -0.37 -9.88 -16.73
C LEU A 163 0.83 -10.52 -16.02
N PHE A 164 1.59 -9.73 -15.23
CA PHE A 164 2.75 -10.25 -14.50
C PHE A 164 2.35 -11.19 -13.36
N HIS A 165 1.25 -10.91 -12.66
CA HIS A 165 0.77 -11.78 -11.60
C HIS A 165 0.29 -13.13 -12.14
N ASN A 166 -0.45 -13.15 -13.25
CA ASN A 166 -0.93 -14.39 -13.87
C ASN A 166 0.21 -15.24 -14.42
N ARG A 167 1.29 -14.64 -14.92
CA ARG A 167 2.47 -15.37 -15.41
C ARG A 167 3.24 -16.09 -14.29
N LEU A 168 3.09 -15.67 -13.03
CA LEU A 168 3.78 -16.23 -11.87
C LEU A 168 2.99 -17.30 -11.12
N GLN A 169 1.74 -17.54 -11.50
CA GLN A 169 0.92 -18.61 -10.94
C GLN A 169 1.13 -19.90 -11.73
#